data_AF-A0A0B1SQ47-F1
#
_entry.id   AF-A0A0B1SQ47-F1
#
_cell.length_a   1.000
_cell.length_b   1.000
_cell.length_c   1.000
_cell.angle_alpha   90.00
_cell.angle_beta   90.00
_cell.angle_gamma   90.00
#
_symmetry.space_group_name_H-M   'P 1'
#
loop_
_entity.id
_entity.type
_entity.pdbx_description
1 polymer ?
#
loop_
_entity_poly.entity_id
_entity_poly.type
_entity_poly.pdbx_seq_one_letter_code
_entity_poly.pdbx_strand_id
1 'polypeptide(L)'
;MRKFSESNPVKGYIIMEYVENVKVINVYENVPLKAVREVLRAMAVMQAMSLKLSPAEKEQFPKNFFAEFYGQFFNDEKLELTAKSLRASVDERLENKIRKVERYLKPLMDLP
;
A
#
# COMPACT_ATOMS: atom_id res chain seq x y z
N MET A 1 6.99 -15.06 6.21
CA MET A 1 7.49 -14.47 7.47
C MET A 1 8.79 -15.16 7.87
N ARG A 2 9.91 -14.44 7.96
CA ARG A 2 11.18 -15.02 8.45
C ARG A 2 10.99 -15.45 9.92
N LYS A 3 11.40 -16.67 10.26
CA LYS A 3 11.30 -17.25 11.61
C LYS A 3 12.32 -16.58 12.55
N PHE A 4 12.03 -16.57 13.86
CA PHE A 4 12.96 -16.11 14.89
C PHE A 4 14.28 -16.89 14.84
N SER A 5 15.40 -16.20 15.04
CA SER A 5 16.71 -16.80 15.30
C SER A 5 17.36 -16.12 16.50
N GLU A 6 18.26 -16.82 17.20
CA GLU A 6 18.97 -16.32 18.39
C GLU A 6 19.74 -15.01 18.13
N SER A 7 20.03 -14.70 16.87
CA SER A 7 20.67 -13.46 16.43
C SER A 7 19.76 -12.23 16.38
N ASN A 8 18.44 -12.35 16.63
CA ASN A 8 17.52 -11.22 16.63
C ASN A 8 16.55 -11.27 17.82
N PRO A 9 17.01 -10.92 19.04
CA PRO A 9 16.27 -11.17 20.28
C PRO A 9 15.10 -10.21 20.53
N VAL A 10 15.01 -9.06 19.85
CA VAL A 10 14.01 -8.03 20.18
C VAL A 10 13.16 -7.68 18.98
N LYS A 11 11.86 -8.00 19.07
CA LYS A 11 10.85 -7.33 18.26
C LYS A 11 10.86 -5.85 18.68
N GLY A 12 11.36 -4.96 17.84
CA GLY A 12 11.24 -3.53 18.09
C GLY A 12 9.75 -3.16 18.14
N TYR A 13 9.30 -2.66 19.28
CA TYR A 13 7.96 -2.10 19.42
C TYR A 13 8.06 -0.59 19.32
N ILE A 14 7.29 0.00 18.41
CA ILE A 14 7.05 1.45 18.39
C ILE A 14 5.70 1.65 19.07
N ILE A 15 5.73 2.18 20.29
CA ILE A 15 4.51 2.55 21.03
C ILE A 15 4.24 4.02 20.70
N MET A 16 3.04 4.28 20.18
CA MET A 16 2.59 5.63 19.82
C MET A 16 1.31 5.96 20.59
N GLU A 17 1.01 7.25 20.71
CA GLU A 17 -0.25 7.71 21.29
C GLU A 17 -1.44 7.22 20.46
N TYR A 18 -2.53 6.85 21.15
CA TYR A 18 -3.78 6.52 20.50
C TYR A 18 -4.46 7.79 20.03
N VAL A 19 -4.73 7.88 18.73
CA VAL A 19 -5.48 9.00 18.13
C VAL A 19 -6.91 8.55 17.90
N GLU A 20 -7.83 9.11 18.67
CA GLU A 20 -9.27 8.89 18.48
C GLU A 20 -9.84 9.72 17.32
N ASN A 21 -11.06 9.41 16.89
CA ASN A 21 -11.79 10.15 15.85
C ASN A 21 -11.11 10.20 14.47
N VAL A 22 -10.35 9.15 14.14
CA VAL A 22 -9.79 8.98 12.80
C VAL A 22 -10.80 8.33 11.86
N LYS A 23 -10.95 8.90 10.66
CA LYS A 23 -11.69 8.28 9.56
C LYS A 23 -10.68 7.75 8.54
N VAL A 24 -10.76 6.46 8.23
CA VAL A 24 -10.06 5.90 7.07
C VAL A 24 -10.74 6.41 5.81
N ILE A 25 -9.96 7.06 4.94
CA ILE A 25 -10.44 7.60 3.67
C ILE A 25 -9.74 6.83 2.56
N ASN A 26 -10.51 6.23 1.66
CA ASN A 26 -9.93 5.59 0.50
C ASN A 26 -9.49 6.62 -0.55
N VAL A 27 -8.45 6.29 -1.33
CA VAL A 27 -7.91 7.19 -2.37
C VAL A 27 -8.94 7.61 -3.43
N TYR A 28 -9.99 6.82 -3.63
CA TYR A 28 -11.08 7.11 -4.57
C TYR A 28 -12.23 7.92 -3.97
N GLU A 29 -12.20 8.23 -2.67
CA GLU A 29 -13.20 9.08 -2.04
C GLU A 29 -12.93 10.56 -2.33
N ASN A 30 -13.98 11.28 -2.74
CA ASN A 30 -13.88 12.72 -2.93
C ASN A 30 -13.80 13.42 -1.57
N VAL A 31 -12.68 14.09 -1.33
CA VAL A 31 -12.44 14.89 -0.12
C VAL A 31 -12.30 16.36 -0.45
N PRO A 32 -12.94 17.27 0.32
CA PRO A 32 -12.74 18.70 0.12
C PRO A 32 -11.27 19.09 0.28
N LEU A 33 -10.76 19.99 -0.57
CA LEU A 33 -9.37 20.46 -0.51
C LEU A 33 -8.95 20.95 0.89
N LYS A 34 -9.88 21.62 1.59
CA LYS A 34 -9.65 22.12 2.95
C LYS A 34 -9.35 20.99 3.95
N ALA A 35 -9.94 19.80 3.76
CA ALA A 35 -9.75 18.65 4.64
C ALA A 35 -8.38 17.99 4.48
N VAL A 36 -7.80 18.03 3.27
CA VAL A 36 -6.48 17.44 2.98
C VAL A 36 -5.32 18.43 3.09
N ARG A 37 -5.60 19.73 3.26
CA ARG A 37 -4.59 20.78 3.23
C ARG A 37 -3.43 20.54 4.20
N GLU A 38 -3.72 20.21 5.46
CA GLU A 38 -2.68 19.98 6.47
C GLU A 38 -1.87 18.70 6.18
N VAL A 39 -2.54 17.65 5.69
CA VAL A 39 -1.87 16.41 5.26
C VAL A 39 -0.90 16.68 4.11
N LEU A 40 -1.34 17.40 3.09
CA LEU A 40 -0.50 17.78 1.94
C LEU A 40 0.67 18.67 2.39
N ARG A 41 0.46 19.59 3.33
CA ARG A 41 1.53 20.40 3.90
C ARG A 41 2.56 19.54 4.64
N ALA A 42 2.11 18.62 5.48
CA ALA A 42 3.00 17.69 6.18
C ALA A 42 3.79 16.83 5.20
N MET A 43 3.15 16.32 4.14
CA MET A 43 3.82 15.60 3.06
C MET A 43 4.90 16.45 2.38
N ALA A 44 4.61 17.71 2.05
CA ALA A 44 5.57 18.62 1.45
C ALA A 44 6.77 18.88 2.37
N VAL A 45 6.55 19.01 3.68
CA VAL A 45 7.64 19.13 4.67
C VAL A 45 8.51 17.88 4.69
N MET A 46 7.90 16.69 4.75
CA MET A 46 8.65 15.42 4.74
C MET A 46 9.47 15.26 3.45
N GLN A 47 8.91 15.63 2.30
CA GLN A 47 9.61 15.63 1.00
C GLN A 47 10.76 16.65 0.99
N ALA A 48 10.57 17.85 1.54
CA ALA A 48 11.65 18.83 1.63
C ALA A 48 12.77 18.36 2.58
N MET A 49 12.42 17.67 3.67
CA MET A 49 13.39 17.07 4.60
C MET A 49 14.19 15.95 3.94
N SER A 50 13.57 15.14 3.07
CA SER A 50 14.26 14.04 2.38
C SER A 50 15.39 14.53 1.46
N LEU A 51 15.32 15.78 0.98
CA LEU A 51 16.40 16.39 0.19
C LEU A 51 17.72 16.51 0.97
N LYS A 52 17.64 16.58 2.30
CA LYS A 52 18.79 16.74 3.20
C LYS A 52 19.43 15.41 3.62
N LEU A 53 18.85 14.27 3.21
CA LEU A 53 19.41 12.96 3.52
C LEU A 53 20.80 12.80 2.92
N SER A 54 21.72 12.26 3.72
CA SER A 54 23.06 11.88 3.30
C SER A 54 23.02 10.75 2.24
N PRO A 55 24.11 10.56 1.47
CA PRO A 55 24.19 9.44 0.53
C PRO A 55 23.98 8.08 1.20
N ALA A 56 24.53 7.88 2.41
CA ALA A 56 24.39 6.64 3.17
C ALA A 56 22.93 6.39 3.61
N GLU A 57 22.21 7.43 4.03
CA GLU A 57 20.78 7.31 4.35
C GLU A 57 19.94 7.03 3.11
N LYS A 58 20.27 7.67 1.97
CA LYS A 58 19.59 7.43 0.68
C LYS A 58 19.75 5.99 0.21
N GLU A 59 20.89 5.35 0.48
CA GLU A 59 21.14 3.94 0.13
C GLU A 59 20.26 2.96 0.92
N GLN A 60 19.74 3.35 2.08
CA GLN A 60 18.79 2.54 2.85
C GLN A 60 17.38 2.49 2.23
N PHE A 61 17.06 3.42 1.31
CA PHE A 61 15.78 3.39 0.63
C PHE A 61 15.78 2.36 -0.50
N PRO A 62 14.64 1.67 -0.71
CA PRO A 62 14.50 0.75 -1.83
C PRO A 62 14.71 1.49 -3.15
N LYS A 63 15.59 0.94 -4.01
CA LYS A 63 15.95 1.56 -5.29
C LYS A 63 14.77 1.57 -6.25
N ASN A 64 13.90 0.56 -6.14
CA ASN A 64 12.62 0.53 -6.82
C ASN A 64 11.50 0.37 -5.79
N PHE A 65 11.19 1.44 -5.06
CA PHE A 65 10.14 1.45 -4.02
C PHE A 65 8.83 0.83 -4.50
N PHE A 66 8.40 1.13 -5.73
CA PHE A 66 7.14 0.61 -6.26
C PHE A 66 7.20 -0.90 -6.44
N ALA A 67 8.19 -1.44 -7.15
CA ALA A 67 8.29 -2.89 -7.34
C ALA A 67 8.55 -3.63 -6.01
N GLU A 68 9.42 -3.09 -5.16
CA GLU A 68 9.84 -3.75 -3.91
C GLU A 68 8.73 -3.75 -2.84
N PHE A 69 7.94 -2.68 -2.76
CA PHE A 69 6.83 -2.58 -1.81
C PHE A 69 5.54 -3.17 -2.39
N TYR A 70 5.09 -2.67 -3.55
CA TYR A 70 3.82 -3.09 -4.13
C TYR A 70 3.87 -4.48 -4.76
N GLY A 71 5.03 -4.95 -5.25
CA GLY A 71 5.15 -6.33 -5.76
C GLY A 71 4.84 -7.41 -4.73
N GLN A 72 4.93 -7.10 -3.43
CA GLN A 72 4.51 -8.02 -2.36
C GLN A 72 2.99 -8.16 -2.25
N PHE A 73 2.25 -7.14 -2.68
CA PHE A 73 0.78 -7.10 -2.68
C PHE A 73 0.19 -7.53 -4.03
N PHE A 74 0.94 -7.33 -5.12
CA PHE A 74 0.54 -7.66 -6.49
C PHE A 74 1.42 -8.79 -7.03
N ASN A 75 1.13 -10.01 -6.57
CA ASN A 75 1.67 -11.24 -7.13
C ASN A 75 0.54 -12.21 -7.47
N ASP A 76 0.85 -13.27 -8.23
CA ASP A 76 -0.13 -14.22 -8.73
C ASP A 76 -1.01 -14.82 -7.61
N GLU A 77 -0.43 -15.12 -6.45
CA GLU A 77 -1.18 -15.67 -5.30
C GLU A 77 -2.17 -14.64 -4.74
N LYS A 78 -1.73 -13.39 -4.52
CA LYS A 78 -2.58 -12.31 -4.00
C LYS A 78 -3.65 -11.88 -5.00
N LEU A 79 -3.34 -11.91 -6.29
CA LEU A 79 -4.33 -11.66 -7.34
C LEU A 79 -5.41 -12.73 -7.35
N GLU A 80 -5.06 -14.02 -7.25
CA GLU A 80 -6.08 -15.08 -7.23
C GLU A 80 -6.95 -14.98 -5.97
N LEU A 81 -6.38 -14.65 -4.82
CA LEU A 81 -7.15 -14.37 -3.60
C LEU A 81 -8.12 -13.20 -3.77
N THR A 82 -7.68 -12.15 -4.48
CA THR A 82 -8.52 -10.98 -4.80
C THR A 82 -9.65 -11.36 -5.75
N ALA A 83 -9.36 -12.10 -6.83
CA ALA A 83 -10.34 -12.61 -7.77
C ALA A 83 -11.37 -13.51 -7.08
N LYS A 84 -10.92 -14.43 -6.23
CA LYS A 84 -11.81 -15.30 -5.44
C LYS A 84 -12.73 -14.49 -4.52
N SER A 85 -12.21 -13.47 -3.83
CA SER A 85 -13.02 -12.61 -2.97
C SER A 85 -14.05 -11.80 -3.76
N LEU A 86 -13.67 -11.30 -4.94
CA LEU A 86 -14.57 -10.61 -5.85
C LEU A 86 -15.71 -11.53 -6.30
N ARG A 87 -15.40 -12.75 -6.77
CA ARG A 87 -16.40 -13.76 -7.17
C ARG A 87 -17.38 -14.06 -6.03
N ALA A 88 -16.88 -14.19 -4.81
CA ALA A 88 -17.70 -14.47 -3.63
C ALA A 88 -18.57 -13.28 -3.17
N SER A 89 -18.26 -12.06 -3.61
CA SER A 89 -18.92 -10.83 -3.14
C SER A 89 -20.03 -10.35 -4.07
N VAL A 90 -20.32 -11.06 -5.17
CA VAL A 90 -21.35 -10.65 -6.14
C VAL A 90 -22.35 -11.75 -6.43
N ASP A 91 -23.52 -11.32 -6.89
CA ASP A 91 -24.58 -12.16 -7.45
C ASP A 91 -24.19 -12.68 -8.85
N GLU A 92 -24.73 -13.85 -9.24
CA GLU A 92 -24.59 -14.46 -10.57
C GLU A 92 -24.85 -13.46 -11.72
N ARG A 93 -25.75 -12.49 -11.53
CA ARG A 93 -26.04 -11.42 -12.51
C ARG A 93 -24.82 -10.57 -12.89
N LEU A 94 -23.78 -10.55 -12.06
CA LEU A 94 -22.55 -9.78 -12.27
C LEU A 94 -21.35 -10.64 -12.64
N GLU A 95 -21.51 -11.96 -12.76
CA GLU A 95 -20.41 -12.90 -13.01
C GLU A 95 -19.65 -12.56 -14.32
N ASN A 96 -20.38 -12.22 -15.39
CA ASN A 96 -19.79 -11.82 -16.66
C ASN A 96 -18.94 -10.53 -16.55
N LYS A 97 -19.33 -9.61 -15.66
CA LYS A 97 -18.57 -8.37 -15.42
C LYS A 97 -17.31 -8.66 -14.62
N ILE A 98 -17.38 -9.56 -13.63
CA ILE A 98 -16.20 -10.01 -12.88
C ILE A 98 -15.20 -10.67 -13.79
N ARG A 99 -15.62 -11.63 -14.63
CA ARG A 99 -14.71 -12.30 -15.57
C ARG A 99 -14.02 -11.29 -16.50
N LYS A 100 -14.70 -10.19 -16.86
CA LYS A 100 -14.09 -9.11 -17.63
C LYS A 100 -13.00 -8.37 -16.82
N VAL A 101 -13.27 -8.05 -15.56
CA VAL A 101 -12.28 -7.41 -14.66
C VAL A 101 -11.07 -8.31 -14.43
N GLU A 102 -11.29 -9.61 -14.19
CA GLU A 102 -10.23 -10.59 -13.95
C GLU A 102 -9.22 -10.68 -15.10
N ARG A 103 -9.68 -10.55 -16.35
CA ARG A 103 -8.80 -10.53 -17.53
C ARG A 103 -7.81 -9.36 -17.52
N TYR A 104 -8.10 -8.29 -16.78
CA TYR A 104 -7.23 -7.12 -16.67
C TYR A 104 -6.42 -7.10 -15.36
N LEU A 105 -6.70 -7.97 -14.38
CA LEU A 105 -5.97 -7.97 -13.10
C LEU A 105 -4.47 -8.22 -13.27
N LYS A 106 -4.10 -9.17 -14.13
CA LYS A 106 -2.69 -9.49 -14.39
C LYS A 106 -1.98 -8.42 -15.23
N PRO A 107 -2.56 -7.93 -16.35
CA PRO A 107 -2.00 -6.79 -17.09
C PRO A 107 -1.84 -5.49 -16.27
N LEU A 108 -2.65 -5.28 -15.22
CA LEU A 108 -2.48 -4.12 -14.33
C LEU A 108 -1.19 -4.18 -13.50
N MET A 109 -0.59 -5.36 -13.33
CA MET A 109 0.71 -5.52 -12.64
C MET A 109 1.90 -5.21 -13.55
N ASP A 110 1.69 -5.13 -14.87
CA ASP A 110 2.73 -4.79 -15.85
C ASP A 110 2.81 -3.27 -16.10
N LEU A 111 2.11 -2.46 -15.30
CA LEU A 111 2.23 -0.99 -15.36
C LEU A 111 3.60 -0.56 -14.81
N PRO A 112 4.32 0.32 -15.53
CA PRO A 112 5.72 0.69 -15.24
C PRO A 112 5.92 1.36 -13.88
#